data_AF-A0A2V9NEA8-F1
#
_entry.id   AF-A0A2V9NEA8-F1
#
_cell.length_a   1.000
_cell.length_b   1.000
_cell.length_c   1.000
_cell.angle_alpha   90.00
_cell.angle_beta   90.00
_cell.angle_gamma   90.00
#
_symmetry.space_group_name_H-M   'P 1'
#
loop_
_entity.id
_entity.type
_entity.pdbx_description
1 polymer ?
#
loop_
_entity_poly.entity_id
_entity_poly.type
_entity_poly.pdbx_seq_one_letter_code
_entity_poly.pdbx_strand_id
1 'polypeptide(L)'
;MLGVPSGLVPQFGFRPQIPLRSGKADRTEIDMKLGDLMVEAKLTETGFQTAPARMIERYRDLEEVLDLAELMVSGNVIRGYQLFAECSRPV
;
A
#
# COMPACT_ATOMS: atom_id res chain seq x y z
N MET A 1 23.66 -0.05 3.69
CA MET A 1 22.75 -1.18 3.97
C MET A 1 21.45 -0.60 4.51
N LEU A 2 20.28 -1.19 4.21
CA LEU A 2 18.94 -0.58 4.41
C LEU A 2 18.48 -0.46 5.89
N GLY A 3 19.39 -0.36 6.85
CA GLY A 3 19.05 -0.18 8.27
C GLY A 3 18.45 -1.39 8.98
N VAL A 4 18.40 -2.57 8.34
CA VAL A 4 17.84 -3.80 8.90
C VAL A 4 18.89 -4.63 9.67
N PRO A 5 18.53 -5.25 10.83
CA PRO A 5 19.40 -6.17 11.53
C PRO A 5 19.91 -7.32 10.66
N SER A 6 21.15 -7.76 10.91
CA SER A 6 21.71 -8.94 10.26
C SER A 6 21.03 -10.23 10.74
N GLY A 7 20.97 -11.24 9.86
CA GLY A 7 20.44 -12.57 10.20
C GLY A 7 18.92 -12.71 10.07
N LEU A 8 18.22 -11.68 9.62
CA LEU A 8 16.81 -11.77 9.29
C LEU A 8 16.58 -12.65 8.06
N VAL A 9 15.50 -13.43 8.08
CA VAL A 9 15.08 -14.29 6.97
C VAL A 9 14.04 -13.57 6.12
N PRO A 10 14.25 -13.44 4.80
CA PRO A 10 13.28 -12.82 3.91
C PRO A 10 12.02 -13.69 3.78
N GLN A 11 10.85 -13.04 3.79
CA GLN A 11 9.55 -13.66 3.53
C GLN A 11 9.02 -13.14 2.20
N PHE A 12 8.91 -14.01 1.20
CA PHE A 12 8.42 -13.64 -0.13
C PHE A 12 6.92 -13.86 -0.26
N GLY A 13 6.25 -13.05 -1.10
CA GLY A 13 4.80 -13.15 -1.34
C GLY A 13 3.98 -12.85 -0.08
N PHE A 14 4.44 -11.88 0.73
CA PHE A 14 3.83 -11.54 1.99
C PHE A 14 2.50 -10.80 1.76
N ARG A 15 1.41 -11.25 2.38
CA ARG A 15 0.08 -10.64 2.23
C ARG A 15 -0.37 -9.97 3.53
N PRO A 16 -0.10 -8.66 3.73
CA PRO A 16 -0.61 -7.94 4.90
C PRO A 16 -2.14 -7.99 4.96
N GLN A 17 -2.70 -7.89 6.16
CA GLN A 17 -4.14 -7.75 6.37
C GLN A 17 -4.48 -6.27 6.57
N ILE A 18 -4.79 -5.58 5.48
CA ILE A 18 -4.97 -4.14 5.50
C ILE A 18 -6.44 -3.83 5.73
N PRO A 19 -6.78 -3.12 6.81
CA PRO A 19 -8.16 -2.94 7.22
C PRO A 19 -8.91 -2.02 6.24
N LEU A 20 -10.07 -2.51 5.81
CA LEU A 20 -11.03 -1.75 5.02
C LEU A 20 -12.12 -1.19 5.94
N ARG A 21 -12.75 -0.07 5.56
CA ARG A 21 -13.91 0.52 6.27
C ARG A 21 -15.07 -0.46 6.46
N SER A 22 -15.16 -1.48 5.60
CA SER A 22 -16.18 -2.53 5.68
C SER A 22 -15.94 -3.58 6.79
N GLY A 23 -14.83 -3.50 7.53
CA GLY A 23 -14.41 -4.52 8.49
C GLY A 23 -13.72 -5.74 7.86
N LYS A 24 -13.60 -5.77 6.52
CA LYS A 24 -12.81 -6.77 5.78
C LYS A 24 -11.34 -6.36 5.72
N ALA A 25 -10.49 -7.26 5.22
CA ALA A 25 -9.08 -6.99 4.94
C ALA A 25 -8.80 -7.05 3.43
N ASP A 26 -8.03 -6.08 2.94
CA ASP A 26 -7.28 -6.23 1.70
C ASP A 26 -6.05 -7.11 1.97
N ARG A 27 -5.72 -7.99 1.02
CA ARG A 27 -4.62 -8.95 1.10
C ARG A 27 -3.75 -8.90 -0.15
N THR A 28 -3.58 -7.68 -0.69
CA THR A 28 -2.62 -7.40 -1.74
C THR A 28 -1.25 -7.94 -1.33
N GLU A 29 -0.59 -8.61 -2.26
CA GLU A 29 0.71 -9.23 -2.04
C GLU A 29 1.82 -8.19 -2.13
N ILE A 30 2.80 -8.31 -1.25
CA ILE A 30 4.07 -7.59 -1.26
C ILE A 30 5.18 -8.59 -1.59
N ASP A 31 6.08 -8.21 -2.48
CA ASP A 31 7.11 -9.13 -2.99
C ASP A 31 7.98 -9.72 -1.89
N MET A 32 8.41 -8.90 -0.92
CA MET A 32 9.23 -9.37 0.20
C MET A 32 9.04 -8.55 1.48
N LYS A 33 9.05 -9.23 2.62
CA LYS A 33 9.20 -8.65 3.96
C LYS A 33 10.48 -9.15 4.63
N LEU A 34 11.24 -8.24 5.24
CA LEU A 34 12.45 -8.55 6.00
C LEU A 34 12.42 -7.81 7.35
N GLY A 35 12.02 -8.51 8.41
CA GLY A 35 11.72 -7.86 9.69
C GLY A 35 10.53 -6.92 9.53
N ASP A 36 10.74 -5.63 9.76
CA ASP A 36 9.74 -4.58 9.56
C ASP A 36 9.90 -3.83 8.22
N LEU A 37 10.93 -4.17 7.43
CA LEU A 37 11.09 -3.63 6.07
C LEU A 37 10.18 -4.41 5.11
N MET A 38 9.33 -3.69 4.37
CA MET A 38 8.60 -4.22 3.22
C MET A 38 9.26 -3.74 1.92
N VAL A 39 9.35 -4.63 0.93
CA VAL A 39 9.98 -4.38 -0.37
C VAL A 39 9.02 -4.81 -1.46
N GLU A 40 8.75 -3.90 -2.38
CA GLU A 40 7.95 -4.12 -3.58
C GLU A 40 8.80 -3.80 -4.80
N ALA A 41 8.88 -4.75 -5.72
CA ALA A 41 9.51 -4.62 -7.02
C ALA A 41 8.44 -4.34 -8.07
N LYS A 42 8.46 -3.12 -8.59
CA LYS A 42 7.62 -2.76 -9.73
C LYS A 42 8.45 -2.82 -10.99
N LEU A 43 8.23 -3.85 -11.82
CA LEU A 43 8.74 -3.86 -13.19
C LEU A 43 8.16 -2.66 -13.92
N THR A 44 9.01 -1.91 -14.63
CA THR A 44 8.73 -0.64 -15.31
C THR A 44 7.27 -0.46 -15.70
N GLU A 45 6.46 0.00 -14.75
CA GLU A 45 5.07 0.35 -15.02
C GLU A 45 5.16 1.52 -15.99
N THR A 46 4.54 1.38 -17.17
CA THR A 46 4.66 2.40 -18.25
C THR A 46 4.06 3.75 -17.82
N GLY A 47 3.39 3.80 -16.66
CA GLY A 47 2.99 5.02 -15.99
C GLY A 47 2.25 4.71 -14.68
N PHE A 48 1.72 5.76 -14.07
CA PHE A 48 0.88 5.68 -12.89
C PHE A 48 -0.53 5.15 -13.22
N GLN A 49 -1.20 4.57 -12.23
CA GLN A 49 -2.51 3.97 -12.38
C GLN A 49 -3.63 5.01 -12.31
N THR A 50 -4.80 4.61 -12.78
CA THR A 50 -6.04 5.38 -12.75
C THR A 50 -7.18 4.47 -12.31
N ALA A 51 -7.99 4.91 -11.35
CA ALA A 51 -9.08 4.10 -10.83
C ALA A 51 -10.20 4.95 -10.20
N PRO A 52 -11.39 4.36 -10.01
CA PRO A 52 -12.47 5.02 -9.29
C PRO A 52 -12.07 5.39 -7.86
N ALA A 53 -12.44 6.59 -7.40
CA ALA A 53 -12.13 7.10 -6.07
C ALA A 53 -12.54 6.13 -4.95
N ARG A 54 -13.70 5.46 -5.10
CA ARG A 54 -14.20 4.42 -4.19
C ARG A 54 -13.22 3.26 -3.92
N MET A 55 -12.26 3.01 -4.82
CA MET A 55 -11.25 1.96 -4.64
C MET A 55 -10.17 2.35 -3.62
N ILE A 56 -9.95 3.65 -3.44
CA ILE A 56 -8.99 4.22 -2.48
C ILE A 56 -9.73 4.57 -1.19
N GLU A 57 -10.92 5.19 -1.28
CA GLU A 57 -11.74 5.59 -0.11
C GLU A 57 -12.15 4.44 0.81
N ARG A 58 -12.08 3.19 0.33
CA ARG A 58 -12.40 1.99 1.11
C ARG A 58 -11.40 1.67 2.22
N TYR A 59 -10.18 2.19 2.18
CA TYR A 59 -9.19 1.96 3.22
C TYR A 59 -9.57 2.70 4.49
N ARG A 60 -9.46 2.01 5.63
CA ARG A 60 -9.92 2.53 6.93
C ARG A 60 -9.15 3.80 7.34
N ASP A 61 -7.84 3.75 7.19
CA ASP A 61 -6.91 4.77 7.73
C ASP A 61 -6.41 5.73 6.64
N LEU A 62 -7.15 5.82 5.52
CA LEU A 62 -6.71 6.57 4.34
C LEU A 62 -6.33 8.03 4.66
N GLU A 63 -7.19 8.74 5.40
CA GLU A 63 -7.00 10.16 5.75
C GLU A 63 -5.89 10.38 6.78
N GLU A 64 -5.45 9.32 7.47
CA GLU A 64 -4.34 9.39 8.43
C GLU A 64 -2.98 9.31 7.72
N VAL A 65 -2.91 8.57 6.60
CA VAL A 65 -1.65 8.25 5.92
C VAL A 65 -1.45 9.01 4.61
N LEU A 66 -2.50 9.62 4.06
CA LEU A 66 -2.48 10.29 2.78
C LEU A 66 -3.19 11.64 2.83
N ASP A 67 -2.52 12.69 2.35
CA ASP A 67 -3.19 13.97 2.11
C ASP A 67 -4.08 13.87 0.87
N LEU A 68 -5.39 13.78 1.08
CA LEU A 68 -6.37 13.67 0.01
C LEU A 68 -6.42 14.91 -0.90
N ALA A 69 -5.96 16.08 -0.41
CA ALA A 69 -5.94 17.30 -1.21
C ALA A 69 -4.87 17.26 -2.32
N GLU A 70 -3.85 16.41 -2.17
CA GLU A 70 -2.80 16.23 -3.19
C GLU A 70 -3.20 15.24 -4.30
N LEU A 71 -4.33 14.55 -4.16
CA LEU A 71 -4.80 13.61 -5.18
C LEU A 71 -5.34 14.32 -6.42
N MET A 72 -4.88 13.88 -7.60
CA MET A 72 -5.43 14.34 -8.88
C MET A 72 -6.80 13.70 -9.16
N VAL A 73 -7.84 14.26 -8.56
CA VAL A 73 -9.22 13.82 -8.76
C VAL A 73 -9.84 14.49 -9.99
N SER A 74 -10.42 13.69 -10.88
CA SER A 74 -11.17 14.15 -12.06
C SER A 74 -12.53 13.44 -12.09
N GLY A 75 -13.57 14.09 -11.58
CA GLY A 75 -14.89 13.48 -11.41
C GLY A 75 -14.85 12.44 -10.30
N ASN A 76 -15.17 11.18 -10.60
CA ASN A 76 -15.12 10.06 -9.64
C ASN A 76 -13.86 9.20 -9.79
N VAL A 77 -12.83 9.71 -10.47
CA VAL A 77 -11.61 8.97 -10.81
C VAL A 77 -10.41 9.68 -10.21
N ILE A 78 -9.54 8.91 -9.56
CA ILE A 78 -8.20 9.34 -9.15
C ILE A 78 -7.23 8.94 -10.26
N ARG A 79 -6.50 9.92 -10.78
CA ARG A 79 -5.50 9.74 -11.84
C ARG A 79 -4.10 9.78 -11.26
N GLY A 80 -3.18 9.13 -11.94
CA GLY A 80 -1.75 9.32 -11.71
C GLY A 80 -1.30 8.86 -10.32
N TYR A 81 -1.92 7.81 -9.76
CA TYR A 81 -1.58 7.31 -8.43
C TYR A 81 -0.97 5.91 -8.52
N GLN A 82 -0.25 5.52 -7.47
CA GLN A 82 0.14 4.15 -7.21
C GLN A 82 -0.08 3.87 -5.74
N LEU A 83 -0.68 2.72 -5.43
CA LEU A 83 -1.01 2.37 -4.07
C LEU A 83 -0.07 1.27 -3.57
N PHE A 84 0.69 1.61 -2.54
CA PHE A 84 1.41 0.65 -1.72
C PHE A 84 0.70 0.60 -0.38
N ALA A 85 0.22 -0.58 -0.03
CA ALA A 85 -0.64 -0.74 1.11
C ALA A 85 0.14 -1.55 2.16
N GLU A 86 0.33 -0.96 3.33
CA GLU A 86 1.02 -1.53 4.49
C GLU A 86 0.02 -1.69 5.64
N CYS A 87 0.23 -2.72 6.47
CA CYS A 87 -0.44 -2.83 7.77
C CYS A 87 0.61 -2.55 8.85
N SER A 88 0.59 -1.35 9.41
CA SER A 88 1.39 -1.01 10.58
C SER A 88 0.78 -1.66 11.82
N ARG A 89 1.62 -2.17 12.73
CA ARG A 89 1.13 -2.62 14.04
C ARG A 89 0.68 -1.37 14.83
N PRO A 90 -0.44 -1.42 15.56
CA PRO A 90 -0.70 -0.39 16.57
C PRO A 90 0.47 -0.40 17.56
N VAL A 91 1.04 0.79 17.79
CA VAL A 91 2.06 1.04 18.81
C VAL A 91 1.47 0.89 20.20
#